data_AF-A0AA85AX00-F1
#
_entry.id   AF-A0AA85AX00-F1
#
_cell.length_a   1.000
_cell.length_b   1.000
_cell.length_c   1.000
_cell.angle_alpha   90.00
_cell.angle_beta   90.00
_cell.angle_gamma   90.00
#
_symmetry.space_group_name_H-M   'P 1'
#
loop_
_entity.id
_entity.type
_entity.pdbx_description
1 polymer ?
#
loop_
_entity_poly.entity_id
_entity_poly.type
_entity_poly.pdbx_seq_one_letter_code
_entity_poly.pdbx_strand_id
1 'polypeptide(L)'
;MTNVQAESVITRIIKQIIQQCISRGHDVSETLVAFIVKAVVLDPASGFLPDKPLDNEDIKKLIELCVNRVTDQESPSVDTIKMQVFFEINHLKKDEFLNEHHRVLEKRLEPVLREVIESRAKLREELEATYQNIISALLLRSGLGSPTNMDVIRETTAALQSIFPQTDIASFLSANANQKRKQLYEFTGLVTGIRLYNKDCNKGGAGIDDLPHLLSEGVPITLETINEEIKKSDELAAIYTSLFLKLSTIDPTTDVKALIKSAKEMDITPEHLRASVVNARQYGKFLRIIECELNQMLKDIEKIIDSFKSCMKKLHILISDRPAVPSNEVYPGFLQLANYWTSFQDEMVFLSVLTSTLNTLQTYFVGRQLKWTKEQMYNFISDKEVIFDEDRKHHDPLSEEYCGGHQCVFPHSSSEEINLNIECEGFCIWSLVRYQGLLVPADIHMGVLLLPPDNKMYAFSTPEAAKEFVMETEKMVNFMKIQVLRSTVVSKQYCTQ
;
A
#
# COMPACT_ATOMS: atom_id res chain seq x y z
N MET A 1 -37.09 11.11 -3.74
CA MET A 1 -36.12 11.31 -4.84
C MET A 1 -35.79 9.95 -5.45
N THR A 2 -35.67 9.83 -6.76
CA THR A 2 -35.13 8.60 -7.39
C THR A 2 -33.61 8.54 -7.18
N ASN A 3 -33.01 7.34 -7.07
CA ASN A 3 -31.55 7.20 -6.88
C ASN A 3 -30.72 8.01 -7.89
N VAL A 4 -31.17 8.06 -9.15
CA VAL A 4 -30.53 8.83 -10.23
C VAL A 4 -30.53 10.36 -9.97
N GLN A 5 -31.57 10.88 -9.31
CA GLN A 5 -31.62 12.31 -8.97
C GLN A 5 -30.67 12.62 -7.80
N ALA A 6 -30.57 11.73 -6.81
CA ALA A 6 -29.65 11.87 -5.68
C ALA A 6 -28.18 11.86 -6.13
N GLU A 7 -27.80 10.92 -7.02
CA GLU A 7 -26.46 10.86 -7.60
C GLU A 7 -26.10 12.15 -8.35
N SER A 8 -27.01 12.67 -9.18
CA SER A 8 -26.76 13.91 -9.93
C SER A 8 -26.52 15.14 -9.03
N VAL A 9 -27.17 15.18 -7.86
CA VAL A 9 -27.01 16.26 -6.88
C VAL A 9 -25.65 16.13 -6.17
N ILE A 10 -25.26 14.92 -5.77
CA ILE A 10 -23.97 14.66 -5.11
C ILE A 10 -22.80 14.99 -6.05
N THR A 11 -22.86 14.56 -7.31
CA THR A 11 -21.82 14.89 -8.31
C THR A 11 -21.68 16.40 -8.50
N ARG A 12 -22.80 17.14 -8.48
CA ARG A 12 -22.76 18.61 -8.57
C ARG A 12 -22.11 19.24 -7.33
N ILE A 13 -22.42 18.75 -6.14
CA ILE A 13 -21.82 19.22 -4.88
C ILE A 13 -20.31 18.99 -4.89
N ILE A 14 -19.87 17.79 -5.27
CA ILE A 14 -18.44 17.45 -5.35
C ILE A 14 -17.71 18.39 -6.32
N LYS A 15 -18.25 18.61 -7.52
CA LYS A 15 -17.66 19.55 -8.49
C LYS A 15 -17.55 20.97 -7.96
N GLN A 16 -18.55 21.45 -7.22
CA GLN A 16 -18.51 22.79 -6.61
C GLN A 16 -17.45 22.90 -5.52
N ILE A 17 -17.29 21.88 -4.68
CA ILE A 17 -16.23 21.83 -3.66
C ILE A 17 -14.85 21.86 -4.33
N ILE A 18 -14.62 21.03 -5.36
CA ILE A 18 -13.36 21.01 -6.11
C ILE A 18 -13.04 22.39 -6.69
N GLN A 19 -14.02 23.03 -7.35
CA GLN A 19 -13.83 24.37 -7.92
C GLN A 19 -13.46 25.41 -6.86
N GLN A 20 -14.09 25.36 -5.68
CA GLN A 20 -13.75 26.27 -4.58
C GLN A 20 -12.37 25.98 -3.99
N CYS A 21 -11.98 24.72 -3.83
CA CYS A 21 -10.63 24.34 -3.40
C CYS A 21 -9.55 24.84 -4.38
N ILE A 22 -9.77 24.64 -5.69
CA ILE A 22 -8.86 25.14 -6.74
C ILE A 22 -8.75 26.67 -6.69
N SER A 23 -9.86 27.38 -6.48
CA SER A 23 -9.85 28.83 -6.34
C SER A 23 -9.06 29.33 -5.11
N ARG A 24 -8.89 28.48 -4.10
CA ARG A 24 -8.06 28.70 -2.90
C ARG A 24 -6.62 28.18 -3.06
N GLY A 25 -6.24 27.67 -4.24
CA GLY A 25 -4.90 27.17 -4.52
C GLY A 25 -4.65 25.71 -4.14
N HIS A 26 -5.71 24.93 -3.87
CA HIS A 26 -5.60 23.52 -3.51
C HIS A 26 -6.13 22.62 -4.63
N ASP A 27 -5.27 21.77 -5.18
CA ASP A 27 -5.66 20.74 -6.14
C ASP A 27 -6.08 19.47 -5.39
N VAL A 28 -7.28 18.96 -5.67
CA VAL A 28 -7.92 17.88 -4.91
C VAL A 28 -8.68 16.93 -5.83
N SER A 29 -8.57 15.63 -5.54
CA SER A 29 -9.23 14.61 -6.34
C SER A 29 -10.73 14.50 -6.03
N GLU A 30 -11.52 14.09 -7.03
CA GLU A 30 -12.94 13.82 -6.87
C GLU A 30 -13.21 12.77 -5.78
N THR A 31 -12.38 11.74 -5.71
CA THR A 31 -12.48 10.68 -4.70
C THR A 31 -12.28 11.22 -3.29
N LEU A 32 -11.24 12.03 -3.05
CA LEU A 32 -10.99 12.63 -1.73
C LEU A 32 -12.18 13.50 -1.28
N VAL A 33 -12.70 14.32 -2.19
CA VAL A 33 -13.86 15.18 -1.90
C VAL A 33 -15.11 14.34 -1.60
N ALA A 34 -15.37 13.29 -2.36
CA ALA A 34 -16.49 12.38 -2.10
C ALA A 34 -16.42 11.75 -0.69
N PHE A 35 -15.21 11.33 -0.28
CA PHE A 35 -14.96 10.81 1.06
C PHE A 35 -15.18 11.85 2.16
N ILE A 36 -14.73 13.09 1.96
CA ILE A 36 -14.94 14.17 2.93
C ILE A 36 -16.41 14.57 3.01
N VAL A 37 -17.14 14.62 1.91
CA VAL A 37 -18.60 14.85 1.91
C VAL A 37 -19.30 13.79 2.76
N LYS A 38 -18.96 12.51 2.56
CA LYS A 38 -19.50 11.42 3.36
C LYS A 38 -19.16 11.58 4.85
N ALA A 39 -17.92 11.90 5.18
CA ALA A 39 -17.48 12.12 6.56
C ALA A 39 -18.24 13.26 7.25
N VAL A 40 -18.46 14.38 6.56
CA VAL A 40 -19.18 15.55 7.08
C VAL A 40 -20.66 15.26 7.28
N VAL A 41 -21.32 14.59 6.33
CA VAL A 41 -22.73 14.23 6.43
C VAL A 41 -22.99 13.23 7.56
N LEU A 42 -22.05 12.29 7.79
CA LEU A 42 -22.16 11.29 8.86
C LEU A 42 -21.76 11.81 10.24
N ASP A 43 -21.29 13.05 10.35
CA ASP A 43 -20.92 13.63 11.63
C ASP A 43 -22.14 14.34 12.28
N PRO A 44 -22.68 13.82 13.41
CA PRO A 44 -23.71 14.51 14.18
C PRO A 44 -23.41 15.97 14.53
N ALA A 45 -22.14 16.35 14.70
CA ALA A 45 -21.75 17.72 15.00
C ALA A 45 -22.01 18.67 13.82
N SER A 46 -22.03 18.16 12.59
CA SER A 46 -22.38 18.92 11.39
C SER A 46 -23.87 19.28 11.34
N GLY A 47 -24.71 18.59 12.12
CA GLY A 47 -26.15 18.88 12.24
C GLY A 47 -26.98 18.47 11.03
N PHE A 48 -26.49 17.53 10.20
CA PHE A 48 -27.27 16.91 9.13
C PHE A 48 -28.07 15.72 9.70
N LEU A 49 -29.37 15.66 9.39
CA LEU A 49 -30.23 14.55 9.81
C LEU A 49 -30.25 13.49 8.70
N PRO A 50 -29.97 12.20 9.00
CA PRO A 50 -29.88 11.14 7.98
C PRO A 50 -31.12 11.01 7.08
N ASP A 51 -32.31 11.29 7.62
CA ASP A 51 -33.59 11.09 6.94
C ASP A 51 -34.22 12.37 6.39
N LYS A 52 -33.55 13.53 6.53
CA LYS A 52 -34.03 14.81 5.98
C LYS A 52 -33.38 15.05 4.61
N PRO A 53 -34.15 15.29 3.53
CA PRO A 53 -33.57 15.73 2.27
C PRO A 53 -32.86 17.09 2.43
N LEU A 54 -31.66 17.21 1.85
CA LEU A 54 -30.89 18.45 1.89
C LEU A 54 -31.60 19.56 1.11
N ASP A 55 -31.91 20.66 1.79
CA ASP A 55 -32.39 21.88 1.14
C ASP A 55 -31.22 22.75 0.60
N ASN A 56 -31.53 23.87 -0.05
CA ASN A 56 -30.50 24.72 -0.65
C ASN A 56 -29.54 25.35 0.39
N GLU A 57 -29.99 25.58 1.62
CA GLU A 57 -29.13 26.11 2.70
C GLU A 57 -28.27 24.99 3.29
N ASP A 58 -28.83 23.79 3.45
CA ASP A 58 -28.09 22.59 3.84
C ASP A 58 -26.96 22.30 2.83
N ILE A 59 -27.21 22.46 1.53
CA ILE A 59 -26.19 22.28 0.47
C ILE A 59 -25.07 23.32 0.59
N LYS A 60 -25.39 24.61 0.79
CA LYS A 60 -24.38 25.67 0.96
C LYS A 60 -23.51 25.40 2.19
N LYS A 61 -24.16 25.06 3.31
CA LYS A 61 -23.47 24.70 4.56
C LYS A 61 -22.56 23.50 4.37
N LEU A 62 -23.03 22.46 3.68
CA LEU A 62 -22.23 21.26 3.39
C LEU A 62 -21.00 21.61 2.57
N ILE A 63 -21.15 22.40 1.51
CA ILE A 63 -20.02 22.84 0.68
C ILE A 63 -19.01 23.63 1.51
N GLU A 64 -19.46 24.58 2.33
CA GLU A 64 -18.57 25.38 3.18
C GLU A 64 -17.81 24.51 4.18
N LEU A 65 -18.49 23.60 4.89
CA LEU A 65 -17.87 22.67 5.82
C LEU A 65 -16.83 21.78 5.13
N CYS A 66 -17.17 21.23 3.95
CA CYS A 66 -16.26 20.40 3.19
C CYS A 66 -15.05 21.18 2.67
N VAL A 67 -15.24 22.37 2.09
CA VAL A 67 -14.12 23.19 1.60
C VAL A 67 -13.18 23.56 2.75
N ASN A 68 -13.72 24.06 3.87
CA ASN A 68 -12.89 24.41 5.03
C ASN A 68 -12.10 23.19 5.54
N ARG A 69 -12.74 22.02 5.63
CA ARG A 69 -12.09 20.78 6.05
C ARG A 69 -11.03 20.29 5.07
N VAL A 70 -11.29 20.34 3.75
CA VAL A 70 -10.33 19.93 2.72
C VAL A 70 -9.08 20.82 2.73
N THR A 71 -9.27 22.12 2.95
CA THR A 71 -8.18 23.11 2.92
C THR A 71 -7.40 23.20 4.23
N ASP A 72 -7.87 22.57 5.30
CA ASP A 72 -7.18 22.52 6.58
C ASP A 72 -5.92 21.63 6.48
N GLN A 73 -4.74 22.26 6.44
CA GLN A 73 -3.44 21.60 6.30
C GLN A 73 -2.88 21.08 7.62
N GLU A 74 -3.44 21.47 8.76
CA GLU A 74 -2.93 21.11 10.09
C GLU A 74 -3.82 20.06 10.79
N SER A 75 -4.80 19.49 10.09
CA SER A 75 -5.73 18.52 10.66
C SER A 75 -5.26 17.08 10.47
N PRO A 76 -4.85 16.38 11.55
CA PRO A 76 -4.49 14.96 11.46
C PRO A 76 -5.65 14.09 10.97
N SER A 77 -6.89 14.54 11.22
CA SER A 77 -8.09 13.84 10.73
C SER A 77 -8.23 13.88 9.21
N VAL A 78 -7.87 15.00 8.59
CA VAL A 78 -7.91 15.17 7.14
C VAL A 78 -6.77 14.40 6.51
N ASP A 79 -5.57 14.45 7.10
CA ASP A 79 -4.43 13.68 6.63
C ASP A 79 -4.66 12.17 6.74
N THR A 80 -5.36 11.71 7.78
CA THR A 80 -5.82 10.31 7.87
C THR A 80 -6.69 9.93 6.68
N ILE A 81 -7.67 10.77 6.31
CA ILE A 81 -8.54 10.51 5.15
C ILE A 81 -7.72 10.51 3.86
N LYS A 82 -6.81 11.49 3.66
CA LYS A 82 -5.92 11.52 2.48
C LYS A 82 -5.10 10.23 2.39
N MET A 83 -4.54 9.78 3.51
CA MET A 83 -3.76 8.56 3.61
C MET A 83 -4.59 7.31 3.25
N GLN A 84 -5.81 7.20 3.78
CA GLN A 84 -6.72 6.08 3.49
C GLN A 84 -7.14 6.05 2.02
N VAL A 85 -7.55 7.19 1.47
CA VAL A 85 -7.96 7.31 0.06
C VAL A 85 -6.79 7.01 -0.87
N PHE A 86 -5.60 7.52 -0.55
CA PHE A 86 -4.40 7.22 -1.32
C PHE A 86 -4.10 5.71 -1.30
N PHE A 87 -4.08 5.09 -0.12
CA PHE A 87 -3.76 3.67 0.00
C PHE A 87 -4.80 2.81 -0.72
N GLU A 88 -6.09 3.06 -0.56
CA GLU A 88 -7.17 2.30 -1.21
C GLU A 88 -7.10 2.36 -2.75
N ILE A 89 -6.74 3.52 -3.32
CA ILE A 89 -6.66 3.69 -4.78
C ILE A 89 -5.39 3.08 -5.37
N ASN A 90 -4.26 3.17 -4.65
CA ASN A 90 -2.94 2.88 -5.21
C ASN A 90 -2.35 1.54 -4.76
N HIS A 91 -2.84 0.96 -3.66
CA HIS A 91 -2.38 -0.34 -3.16
C HIS A 91 -3.15 -1.48 -3.83
N LEU A 92 -2.67 -1.90 -5.00
CA LEU A 92 -3.17 -3.05 -5.74
C LEU A 92 -2.41 -4.32 -5.34
N LYS A 93 -3.05 -5.48 -5.53
CA LYS A 93 -2.34 -6.76 -5.43
C LYS A 93 -1.21 -6.79 -6.45
N LYS A 94 -0.05 -7.33 -6.06
CA LYS A 94 1.15 -7.45 -6.90
C LYS A 94 0.84 -7.94 -8.32
N ASP A 95 0.10 -9.05 -8.45
CA ASP A 95 -0.24 -9.62 -9.76
C ASP A 95 -1.11 -8.69 -10.62
N GLU A 96 -2.08 -8.01 -10.02
CA GLU A 96 -2.96 -7.08 -10.74
C GLU A 96 -2.15 -5.88 -11.25
N PHE A 97 -1.26 -5.36 -10.41
CA PHE A 97 -0.36 -4.27 -10.78
C PHE A 97 0.59 -4.67 -11.91
N LEU A 98 1.28 -5.82 -11.79
CA LEU A 98 2.26 -6.27 -12.79
C LEU A 98 1.60 -6.56 -14.15
N ASN A 99 0.41 -7.15 -14.15
CA ASN A 99 -0.35 -7.38 -15.38
C ASN A 99 -0.68 -6.06 -16.09
N GLU A 100 -1.12 -5.04 -15.36
CA GLU A 100 -1.40 -3.72 -15.93
C GLU A 100 -0.10 -3.04 -16.40
N HIS A 101 0.99 -3.18 -15.65
CA HIS A 101 2.30 -2.67 -16.03
C HIS A 101 2.79 -3.26 -17.36
N HIS A 102 2.76 -4.59 -17.50
CA HIS A 102 3.13 -5.28 -18.75
C HIS A 102 2.23 -4.87 -19.91
N ARG A 103 0.92 -4.70 -19.67
CA ARG A 103 -0.02 -4.21 -20.69
C ARG A 103 0.35 -2.82 -21.18
N VAL A 104 0.71 -1.91 -20.28
CA VAL A 104 1.12 -0.54 -20.62
C VAL A 104 2.45 -0.55 -21.38
N LEU A 105 3.42 -1.38 -20.96
CA LEU A 105 4.69 -1.52 -21.67
C LEU A 105 4.51 -2.06 -23.09
N GLU A 106 3.76 -3.15 -23.28
CA GLU A 106 3.48 -3.70 -24.61
C GLU A 106 2.75 -2.67 -25.49
N LYS A 107 1.80 -1.91 -24.94
CA LYS A 107 1.12 -0.83 -25.67
C LYS A 107 2.09 0.28 -26.10
N ARG A 108 3.09 0.61 -25.27
CA ARG A 108 4.13 1.60 -25.60
C ARG A 108 5.11 1.08 -26.66
N LEU A 109 5.37 -0.23 -26.68
CA LEU A 109 6.27 -0.86 -27.64
C LEU A 109 5.63 -1.15 -29.00
N GLU A 110 4.30 -1.25 -29.07
CA GLU A 110 3.54 -1.57 -30.28
C GLU A 110 3.91 -0.72 -31.53
N PRO A 111 4.17 0.61 -31.46
CA PRO A 111 4.60 1.36 -32.63
C PRO A 111 5.91 0.85 -33.24
N VAL A 112 6.90 0.51 -32.40
CA VAL A 112 8.20 -0.02 -32.82
C VAL A 112 8.05 -1.42 -33.40
N LEU A 113 7.23 -2.26 -32.78
CA LEU A 113 6.94 -3.61 -33.28
C LEU A 113 6.22 -3.57 -34.62
N ARG A 114 5.28 -2.65 -34.79
CA ARG A 114 4.51 -2.49 -36.02
C ARG A 114 5.41 -2.10 -37.18
N GLU A 115 6.35 -1.18 -36.97
CA GLU A 115 7.32 -0.78 -37.99
C GLU A 115 8.11 -1.99 -38.54
N VAL A 116 8.57 -2.86 -37.64
CA VAL A 116 9.27 -4.11 -38.03
C VAL A 116 8.33 -5.09 -38.76
N ILE A 117 7.13 -5.29 -38.24
CA ILE A 117 6.15 -6.25 -38.78
C ILE A 117 5.67 -5.84 -40.18
N GLU A 118 5.42 -4.54 -40.38
CA GLU A 118 4.91 -3.97 -41.62
C GLU A 118 6.00 -3.70 -42.67
N SER A 119 7.29 -3.86 -42.32
CA SER A 119 8.39 -3.71 -43.26
C SER A 119 8.21 -4.61 -44.50
N ARG A 120 8.47 -3.99 -45.67
CA ARG A 120 8.44 -4.62 -47.01
C ARG A 120 9.74 -4.38 -47.78
N ALA A 121 10.86 -4.35 -47.05
CA ALA A 121 12.18 -4.11 -47.61
C ALA A 121 12.53 -5.06 -48.77
N LYS A 122 13.11 -4.50 -49.84
CA LYS A 122 13.57 -5.24 -51.03
C LYS A 122 15.01 -4.93 -51.37
N LEU A 123 15.44 -3.69 -51.17
CA LEU A 123 16.82 -3.28 -51.42
C LEU A 123 17.72 -3.67 -50.25
N ARG A 124 19.00 -3.88 -50.52
CA ARG A 124 19.98 -4.26 -49.49
C ARG A 124 19.99 -3.29 -48.30
N GLU A 125 19.98 -1.99 -48.56
CA GLU A 125 19.95 -0.95 -47.52
C GLU A 125 18.67 -1.03 -46.67
N GLU A 126 17.53 -1.33 -47.29
CA GLU A 126 16.24 -1.49 -46.58
C GLU A 126 16.21 -2.76 -45.73
N LEU A 127 16.87 -3.84 -46.18
CA LEU A 127 17.03 -5.06 -45.41
C LEU A 127 17.91 -4.81 -44.18
N GLU A 128 19.04 -4.13 -44.36
CA GLU A 128 19.94 -3.74 -43.27
C GLU A 128 19.19 -2.84 -42.25
N ALA A 129 18.42 -1.86 -42.72
CA ALA A 129 17.59 -1.01 -41.86
C ALA A 129 16.52 -1.82 -41.08
N THR A 130 15.84 -2.76 -41.75
CA THR A 130 14.85 -3.63 -41.08
C THR A 130 15.51 -4.48 -39.99
N TYR A 131 16.71 -5.00 -40.24
CA TYR A 131 17.46 -5.76 -39.26
C TYR A 131 17.83 -4.91 -38.03
N GLN A 132 18.23 -3.66 -38.23
CA GLN A 132 18.47 -2.71 -37.14
C GLN A 132 17.19 -2.42 -36.35
N ASN A 133 16.05 -2.23 -37.02
CA ASN A 133 14.78 -2.04 -36.34
C ASN A 133 14.37 -3.27 -35.51
N ILE A 134 14.68 -4.50 -35.97
CA ILE A 134 14.52 -5.71 -35.16
C ILE A 134 15.37 -5.59 -33.89
N ILE A 135 16.67 -5.28 -34.00
CA ILE A 135 17.56 -5.14 -32.85
C ILE A 135 17.03 -4.10 -31.84
N SER A 136 16.60 -2.93 -32.32
CA SER A 136 16.00 -1.90 -31.46
C SER A 136 14.74 -2.40 -30.74
N ALA A 137 13.88 -3.14 -31.43
CA ALA A 137 12.69 -3.74 -30.82
C ALA A 137 13.05 -4.77 -29.74
N LEU A 138 14.07 -5.61 -29.97
CA LEU A 138 14.54 -6.61 -28.99
C LEU A 138 15.14 -5.95 -27.75
N LEU A 139 15.93 -4.89 -27.92
CA LEU A 139 16.51 -4.12 -26.81
C LEU A 139 15.44 -3.47 -25.95
N LEU A 140 14.50 -2.76 -26.57
CA LEU A 140 13.44 -2.08 -25.84
C LEU A 140 12.53 -3.04 -25.09
N ARG A 141 12.26 -4.24 -25.65
CA ARG A 141 11.41 -5.24 -24.99
C ARG A 141 12.14 -6.05 -23.93
N SER A 142 13.43 -6.32 -24.08
CA SER A 142 14.24 -7.05 -23.08
C SER A 142 14.66 -6.21 -21.88
N GLY A 143 14.77 -4.89 -22.06
CA GLY A 143 15.31 -3.99 -21.04
C GLY A 143 16.80 -4.20 -20.73
N LEU A 144 17.55 -4.92 -21.59
CA LEU A 144 19.00 -5.14 -21.43
C LEU A 144 19.83 -3.97 -22.03
N GLY A 145 19.61 -2.77 -21.51
CA GLY A 145 20.36 -1.57 -21.88
C GLY A 145 19.73 -0.72 -22.99
N SER A 146 20.38 0.41 -23.30
CA SER A 146 19.84 1.42 -24.22
C SER A 146 20.12 1.09 -25.70
N PRO A 147 19.15 1.30 -26.61
CA PRO A 147 19.36 1.22 -28.05
C PRO A 147 20.21 2.36 -28.62
N THR A 148 20.71 3.28 -27.78
CA THR A 148 21.69 4.31 -28.17
C THR A 148 23.13 3.94 -27.84
N ASN A 149 23.35 2.85 -27.09
CA ASN A 149 24.69 2.40 -26.70
C ASN A 149 25.23 1.40 -27.74
N MET A 150 26.33 1.76 -28.41
CA MET A 150 26.91 0.96 -29.49
C MET A 150 27.40 -0.42 -29.05
N ASP A 151 27.91 -0.57 -27.82
CA ASP A 151 28.35 -1.89 -27.31
C ASP A 151 27.15 -2.81 -27.06
N VAL A 152 26.06 -2.25 -26.51
CA VAL A 152 24.78 -2.95 -26.30
C VAL A 152 24.20 -3.43 -27.64
N ILE A 153 24.20 -2.57 -28.65
CA ILE A 153 23.75 -2.91 -30.01
C ILE A 153 24.63 -4.00 -30.61
N ARG A 154 25.96 -3.91 -30.48
CA ARG A 154 26.89 -4.90 -31.03
C ARG A 154 26.70 -6.28 -30.41
N GLU A 155 26.60 -6.36 -29.08
CA GLU A 155 26.34 -7.62 -28.38
C GLU A 155 24.99 -8.22 -28.75
N THR A 156 23.95 -7.40 -28.85
CA THR A 156 22.60 -7.84 -29.26
C THR A 156 22.58 -8.32 -30.70
N THR A 157 23.31 -7.63 -31.58
CA THR A 157 23.48 -8.04 -32.98
C THR A 157 24.16 -9.40 -33.06
N ALA A 158 25.25 -9.60 -32.32
CA ALA A 158 25.98 -10.87 -32.30
C ALA A 158 25.12 -12.02 -31.74
N ALA A 159 24.38 -11.78 -30.66
CA ALA A 159 23.44 -12.75 -30.09
C ALA A 159 22.33 -13.09 -31.10
N LEU A 160 21.72 -12.10 -31.75
CA LEU A 160 20.69 -12.34 -32.76
C LEU A 160 21.26 -13.10 -33.98
N GLN A 161 22.44 -12.73 -34.47
CA GLN A 161 23.08 -13.41 -35.61
C GLN A 161 23.39 -14.89 -35.33
N SER A 162 23.55 -15.28 -34.07
CA SER A 162 23.77 -16.69 -33.71
C SER A 162 22.53 -17.57 -33.86
N ILE A 163 21.32 -16.98 -33.89
CA ILE A 163 20.04 -17.69 -34.03
C ILE A 163 19.27 -17.30 -35.30
N PHE A 164 19.56 -16.12 -35.85
CA PHE A 164 18.89 -15.51 -36.98
C PHE A 164 19.90 -14.65 -37.78
N PRO A 165 20.69 -15.26 -38.67
CA PRO A 165 21.62 -14.55 -39.53
C PRO A 165 20.91 -13.52 -40.43
N GLN A 166 21.63 -12.46 -40.84
CA GLN A 166 21.08 -11.43 -41.74
C GLN A 166 20.60 -11.99 -43.09
N THR A 167 21.15 -13.12 -43.54
CA THR A 167 20.71 -13.81 -44.77
C THR A 167 19.26 -14.27 -44.70
N ASP A 168 18.73 -14.49 -43.48
CA ASP A 168 17.42 -15.09 -43.26
C ASP A 168 16.32 -14.04 -43.14
N ILE A 169 16.67 -12.75 -43.28
CA ILE A 169 15.71 -11.64 -43.24
C ILE A 169 14.61 -11.75 -44.31
N ALA A 170 14.93 -12.29 -45.48
CA ALA A 170 13.96 -12.51 -46.54
C ALA A 170 12.86 -13.50 -46.10
N SER A 171 13.22 -14.53 -45.33
CA SER A 171 12.27 -15.48 -44.75
C SER A 171 11.34 -14.79 -43.75
N PHE A 172 11.89 -13.97 -42.85
CA PHE A 172 11.10 -13.15 -41.92
C PHE A 172 10.13 -12.22 -42.66
N LEU A 173 10.59 -11.51 -43.70
CA LEU A 173 9.76 -10.59 -44.48
C LEU A 173 8.60 -11.27 -45.22
N SER A 174 8.79 -12.53 -45.63
CA SER A 174 7.76 -13.33 -46.30
C SER A 174 6.67 -13.87 -45.36
N ALA A 175 6.94 -13.90 -44.05
CA ALA A 175 5.98 -14.37 -43.05
C ALA A 175 4.82 -13.40 -42.85
N ASN A 176 3.67 -13.91 -42.40
CA ASN A 176 2.53 -13.06 -42.07
C ASN A 176 2.74 -12.29 -40.75
N ALA A 177 1.93 -11.26 -40.50
CA ALA A 177 2.09 -10.37 -39.34
C ALA A 177 2.10 -11.12 -38.00
N ASN A 178 1.25 -12.15 -37.84
CA ASN A 178 1.19 -12.94 -36.61
C ASN A 178 2.45 -13.80 -36.42
N GLN A 179 2.99 -14.37 -37.49
CA GLN A 179 4.24 -15.12 -37.47
C GLN A 179 5.42 -14.21 -37.13
N LYS A 180 5.53 -13.04 -37.78
CA LYS A 180 6.55 -12.03 -37.47
C LYS A 180 6.52 -11.63 -36.00
N ARG A 181 5.33 -11.37 -35.45
CA ARG A 181 5.17 -11.04 -34.02
C ARG A 181 5.67 -12.17 -33.12
N LYS A 182 5.28 -13.43 -33.38
CA LYS A 182 5.76 -14.58 -32.62
C LYS A 182 7.27 -14.75 -32.70
N GLN A 183 7.86 -14.60 -33.89
CA GLN A 183 9.31 -14.65 -34.09
C GLN A 183 10.01 -13.54 -33.30
N LEU A 184 9.50 -12.31 -33.29
CA LEU A 184 10.09 -11.24 -32.49
C LEU A 184 10.06 -11.55 -31.00
N TYR A 185 9.03 -12.21 -30.49
CA TYR A 185 8.92 -12.57 -29.07
C TYR A 185 9.92 -13.67 -28.72
N GLU A 186 10.03 -14.67 -29.58
CA GLU A 186 11.03 -15.74 -29.45
C GLU A 186 12.47 -15.20 -29.54
N PHE A 187 12.74 -14.32 -30.51
CA PHE A 187 14.03 -13.63 -30.61
C PHE A 187 14.34 -12.82 -29.36
N THR A 188 13.36 -12.11 -28.78
CA THR A 188 13.57 -11.37 -27.52
C THR A 188 14.01 -12.33 -26.42
N GLY A 189 13.30 -13.43 -26.21
CA GLY A 189 13.65 -14.41 -25.17
C GLY A 189 15.03 -15.03 -25.39
N LEU A 190 15.32 -15.51 -26.60
CA LEU A 190 16.59 -16.16 -26.91
C LEU A 190 17.77 -15.19 -26.79
N VAL A 191 17.66 -14.00 -27.39
CA VAL A 191 18.72 -12.98 -27.33
C VAL A 191 18.96 -12.53 -25.90
N THR A 192 17.91 -12.35 -25.10
CA THR A 192 18.03 -12.03 -23.67
C THR A 192 18.82 -13.11 -22.93
N GLY A 193 18.43 -14.37 -23.07
CA GLY A 193 19.13 -15.49 -22.43
C GLY A 193 20.59 -15.65 -22.86
N ILE A 194 20.88 -15.50 -24.16
CA ILE A 194 22.25 -15.57 -24.70
C ILE A 194 23.10 -14.44 -24.14
N ARG A 195 22.58 -13.21 -24.08
CA ARG A 195 23.31 -12.07 -23.53
C ARG A 195 23.60 -12.22 -22.04
N LEU A 196 22.64 -12.74 -21.27
CA LEU A 196 22.84 -13.04 -19.85
C LEU A 196 23.91 -14.11 -19.64
N TYR A 197 23.88 -15.18 -20.42
CA TYR A 197 24.91 -16.22 -20.38
C TYR A 197 26.29 -15.68 -20.78
N ASN A 198 26.37 -14.85 -21.83
CA ASN A 198 27.62 -14.23 -22.26
C ASN A 198 28.18 -13.26 -21.21
N LYS A 199 27.33 -12.54 -20.46
CA LYS A 199 27.74 -11.74 -19.31
C LYS A 199 28.40 -12.62 -18.25
N ASP A 200 27.77 -13.74 -17.88
CA ASP A 200 28.30 -14.68 -16.89
C ASP A 200 29.64 -15.32 -17.33
N CYS A 201 29.82 -15.55 -18.64
CA CYS A 201 31.09 -15.98 -19.22
C CYS A 201 32.17 -14.88 -19.29
N ASN A 202 31.91 -13.65 -18.86
CA ASN A 202 32.78 -12.47 -19.06
C ASN A 202 33.11 -12.19 -20.54
N LYS A 203 32.16 -12.50 -21.45
CA LYS A 203 32.28 -12.29 -22.91
C LYS A 203 31.39 -11.15 -23.44
N GLY A 204 30.73 -10.43 -22.55
CA GLY A 204 29.83 -9.34 -22.86
C GLY A 204 29.12 -8.85 -21.60
N GLY A 205 27.94 -8.26 -21.74
CA GLY A 205 27.15 -7.75 -20.63
C GLY A 205 27.05 -6.23 -20.59
N ALA A 206 27.41 -5.54 -21.67
CA ALA A 206 27.22 -4.11 -21.78
C ALA A 206 25.76 -3.73 -21.49
N GLY A 207 25.55 -2.79 -20.56
CA GLY A 207 24.22 -2.30 -20.20
C GLY A 207 23.32 -3.29 -19.46
N ILE A 208 23.86 -4.40 -18.94
CA ILE A 208 23.10 -5.35 -18.12
C ILE A 208 23.41 -5.11 -16.64
N ASP A 209 22.48 -4.50 -15.92
CA ASP A 209 22.58 -4.28 -14.48
C ASP A 209 22.59 -5.60 -13.69
N ASP A 210 23.09 -5.55 -12.46
CA ASP A 210 23.03 -6.68 -11.53
C ASP A 210 21.75 -6.62 -10.70
N LEU A 211 20.60 -6.87 -11.37
CA LEU A 211 19.30 -6.88 -10.68
C LEU A 211 19.25 -7.85 -9.49
N PRO A 212 19.81 -9.07 -9.54
CA PRO A 212 19.91 -9.94 -8.38
C PRO A 212 20.55 -9.26 -7.17
N HIS A 213 21.69 -8.58 -7.38
CA HIS A 213 22.38 -7.88 -6.31
C HIS A 213 21.58 -6.66 -5.81
N LEU A 214 21.09 -5.82 -6.73
CA LEU A 214 20.29 -4.63 -6.41
C LEU A 214 19.04 -4.98 -5.59
N LEU A 215 18.37 -6.07 -5.92
CA LEU A 215 17.22 -6.57 -5.15
C LEU A 215 17.63 -7.12 -3.78
N SER A 216 18.73 -7.88 -3.73
CA SER A 216 19.23 -8.46 -2.47
C SER A 216 19.68 -7.40 -1.45
N GLU A 217 20.05 -6.20 -1.89
CA GLU A 217 20.36 -5.07 -1.01
C GLU A 217 19.18 -4.12 -0.82
N GLY A 218 18.47 -3.79 -1.89
CA GLY A 218 17.40 -2.78 -1.89
C GLY A 218 16.20 -3.17 -1.04
N VAL A 219 15.80 -4.46 -1.03
CA VAL A 219 14.67 -4.92 -0.23
C VAL A 219 14.97 -4.85 1.27
N PRO A 220 16.10 -5.37 1.79
CA PRO A 220 16.46 -5.20 3.20
C PRO A 220 16.57 -3.75 3.66
N ILE A 221 17.17 -2.86 2.86
CA ILE A 221 17.28 -1.42 3.21
C ILE A 221 15.88 -0.78 3.32
N THR A 222 14.97 -1.14 2.41
CA THR A 222 13.59 -0.65 2.44
C THR A 222 12.85 -1.20 3.66
N LEU A 223 13.05 -2.47 4.02
CA LEU A 223 12.50 -3.08 5.24
C LEU A 223 13.01 -2.41 6.52
N GLU A 224 14.30 -2.10 6.60
CA GLU A 224 14.87 -1.36 7.74
C GLU A 224 14.18 0.01 7.90
N THR A 225 14.03 0.73 6.79
CA THR A 225 13.32 2.02 6.76
C THR A 225 11.87 1.87 7.22
N ILE A 226 11.13 0.86 6.72
CA ILE A 226 9.76 0.58 7.14
C ILE A 226 9.69 0.28 8.65
N ASN A 227 10.60 -0.53 9.17
CA ASN A 227 10.63 -0.88 10.59
C ASN A 227 10.93 0.31 11.50
N GLU A 228 11.82 1.22 11.08
CA GLU A 228 12.06 2.47 11.78
C GLU A 228 10.81 3.36 11.80
N GLU A 229 10.11 3.46 10.66
CA GLU A 229 8.90 4.25 10.55
C GLU A 229 7.72 3.66 11.35
N ILE A 230 7.60 2.33 11.41
CA ILE A 230 6.65 1.64 12.29
C ILE A 230 6.95 1.98 13.76
N LYS A 231 8.21 1.89 14.20
CA LYS A 231 8.60 2.25 15.57
C LYS A 231 8.25 3.69 15.91
N LYS A 232 8.54 4.65 15.02
CA LYS A 232 8.16 6.07 15.20
C LYS A 232 6.66 6.24 15.31
N SER A 233 5.91 5.53 14.46
CA SER A 233 4.45 5.54 14.46
C SER A 233 3.87 5.01 15.77
N ASP A 234 4.40 3.90 16.28
CA ASP A 234 3.96 3.28 17.53
C ASP A 234 4.33 4.14 18.75
N GLU A 235 5.52 4.75 18.76
CA GLU A 235 5.94 5.69 19.81
C GLU A 235 4.98 6.90 19.88
N LEU A 236 4.68 7.54 18.74
CA LEU A 236 3.74 8.66 18.72
C LEU A 236 2.33 8.24 19.11
N ALA A 237 1.86 7.07 18.66
CA ALA A 237 0.56 6.55 19.07
C ALA A 237 0.49 6.35 20.59
N ALA A 238 1.55 5.81 21.21
CA ALA A 238 1.63 5.62 22.66
C ALA A 238 1.63 6.97 23.41
N ILE A 239 2.50 7.91 23.02
CA ILE A 239 2.60 9.24 23.64
C ILE A 239 1.27 9.97 23.56
N TYR A 240 0.67 10.06 22.36
CA TYR A 240 -0.60 10.77 22.19
C TYR A 240 -1.75 10.10 22.93
N THR A 241 -1.76 8.76 23.02
CA THR A 241 -2.79 8.03 23.78
C THR A 241 -2.67 8.32 25.28
N SER A 242 -1.47 8.19 25.86
CA SER A 242 -1.28 8.46 27.29
C SER A 242 -1.54 9.92 27.64
N LEU A 243 -1.13 10.86 26.79
CA LEU A 243 -1.38 12.28 26.98
C LEU A 243 -2.88 12.59 26.90
N PHE A 244 -3.60 12.00 25.94
CA PHE A 244 -5.06 12.13 25.84
C PHE A 244 -5.74 11.67 27.14
N LEU A 245 -5.36 10.49 27.64
CA LEU A 245 -5.97 9.90 28.84
C LEU A 245 -5.72 10.77 30.07
N LYS A 246 -4.48 11.29 30.23
CA LYS A 246 -4.12 12.21 31.32
C LYS A 246 -4.97 13.49 31.29
N LEU A 247 -5.13 14.10 30.11
CA LEU A 247 -5.87 15.35 29.94
C LEU A 247 -7.40 15.18 29.97
N SER A 248 -7.91 13.95 29.78
CA SER A 248 -9.35 13.65 29.73
C SER A 248 -9.92 13.09 31.05
N THR A 249 -9.16 13.20 32.15
CA THR A 249 -9.56 12.70 33.47
C THR A 249 -10.83 13.40 34.00
N ILE A 250 -11.79 12.62 34.53
CA ILE A 250 -13.13 13.09 34.93
C ILE A 250 -13.09 13.92 36.23
N ASP A 251 -12.14 13.67 37.13
CA ASP A 251 -11.92 14.43 38.38
C ASP A 251 -10.44 14.83 38.54
N PRO A 252 -9.95 15.84 37.81
CA PRO A 252 -8.56 16.24 37.86
C PRO A 252 -8.22 16.96 39.17
N THR A 253 -7.07 16.64 39.76
CA THR A 253 -6.49 17.40 40.87
C THR A 253 -6.19 18.84 40.45
N THR A 254 -5.97 19.75 41.41
CA THR A 254 -5.66 21.17 41.12
C THR A 254 -4.45 21.31 40.19
N ASP A 255 -3.43 20.47 40.37
CA ASP A 255 -2.22 20.45 39.54
C ASP A 255 -2.53 20.01 38.10
N VAL A 256 -3.37 18.99 37.92
CA VAL A 256 -3.81 18.51 36.60
C VAL A 256 -4.69 19.55 35.90
N LYS A 257 -5.51 20.32 36.62
CA LYS A 257 -6.30 21.41 36.04
C LYS A 257 -5.40 22.54 35.48
N ALA A 258 -4.35 22.91 36.20
CA ALA A 258 -3.37 23.88 35.71
C ALA A 258 -2.65 23.36 34.45
N LEU A 259 -2.32 22.07 34.46
CA LEU A 259 -1.69 21.37 33.35
C LEU A 259 -2.58 21.35 32.09
N ILE A 260 -3.87 21.00 32.23
CA ILE A 260 -4.86 21.04 31.14
C ILE A 260 -4.97 22.44 30.54
N LYS A 261 -4.95 23.49 31.38
CA LYS A 261 -5.01 24.87 30.90
C LYS A 261 -3.78 25.21 30.05
N SER A 262 -2.57 24.89 30.54
CA SER A 262 -1.33 25.13 29.80
C SER A 262 -1.24 24.32 28.50
N ALA A 263 -1.74 23.08 28.50
CA ALA A 263 -1.82 22.26 27.29
C ALA A 263 -2.74 22.90 26.22
N LYS A 264 -3.90 23.42 26.64
CA LYS A 264 -4.83 24.13 25.72
C LYS A 264 -4.22 25.40 25.13
N GLU A 265 -3.40 26.12 25.89
CA GLU A 265 -2.67 27.30 25.39
C GLU A 265 -1.65 26.94 24.29
N MET A 266 -1.21 25.68 24.23
CA MET A 266 -0.34 25.12 23.17
C MET A 266 -1.11 24.31 22.12
N ASP A 267 -2.44 24.42 22.07
CA ASP A 267 -3.34 23.66 21.19
C ASP A 267 -3.27 22.12 21.38
N ILE A 268 -2.71 21.65 22.50
CA ILE A 268 -2.73 20.24 22.91
C ILE A 268 -4.09 19.97 23.54
N THR A 269 -5.05 19.66 22.68
CA THR A 269 -6.44 19.39 23.04
C THR A 269 -6.78 17.91 22.86
N PRO A 270 -7.73 17.35 23.63
CA PRO A 270 -8.18 15.98 23.45
C PRO A 270 -8.62 15.68 22.00
N GLU A 271 -9.25 16.64 21.32
CA GLU A 271 -9.70 16.48 19.94
C GLU A 271 -8.52 16.29 18.97
N HIS A 272 -7.49 17.13 19.08
CA HIS A 272 -6.28 17.00 18.26
C HIS A 272 -5.51 15.73 18.58
N LEU A 273 -5.31 15.41 19.87
CA LEU A 273 -4.60 14.20 20.29
C LEU A 273 -5.30 12.93 19.77
N ARG A 274 -6.63 12.87 19.88
CA ARG A 274 -7.41 11.75 19.33
C ARG A 274 -7.20 11.61 17.83
N ALA A 275 -7.27 12.71 17.08
CA ALA A 275 -7.04 12.68 15.63
C ALA A 275 -5.61 12.22 15.29
N SER A 276 -4.61 12.65 16.07
CA SER A 276 -3.21 12.24 15.92
C SER A 276 -2.99 10.76 16.25
N VAL A 277 -3.66 10.21 17.28
CA VAL A 277 -3.63 8.76 17.59
C VAL A 277 -4.17 7.95 16.42
N VAL A 278 -5.31 8.36 15.85
CA VAL A 278 -5.91 7.68 14.69
C VAL A 278 -4.96 7.73 13.49
N ASN A 279 -4.38 8.89 13.20
CA ASN A 279 -3.42 9.05 12.10
C ASN A 279 -2.19 8.15 12.27
N ALA A 280 -1.54 8.20 13.43
CA ALA A 280 -0.36 7.39 13.72
C ALA A 280 -0.68 5.89 13.61
N ARG A 281 -1.78 5.42 14.22
CA ARG A 281 -2.15 4.00 14.12
C ARG A 281 -2.50 3.57 12.69
N GLN A 282 -3.18 4.43 11.92
CA GLN A 282 -3.50 4.14 10.52
C GLN A 282 -2.23 4.04 9.65
N TYR A 283 -1.27 4.94 9.86
CA TYR A 283 0.02 4.92 9.18
C TYR A 283 0.77 3.62 9.50
N GLY A 284 0.93 3.31 10.80
CA GLY A 284 1.56 2.07 11.25
C GLY A 284 0.87 0.80 10.74
N LYS A 285 -0.46 0.80 10.57
CA LYS A 285 -1.20 -0.32 9.97
C LYS A 285 -0.84 -0.51 8.49
N PHE A 286 -0.82 0.56 7.70
CA PHE A 286 -0.45 0.48 6.27
C PHE A 286 1.02 0.09 6.08
N LEU A 287 1.92 0.56 6.94
CA LEU A 287 3.33 0.16 6.87
C LEU A 287 3.52 -1.33 7.14
N ARG A 288 2.77 -1.94 8.07
CA ARG A 288 2.81 -3.38 8.33
C ARG A 288 2.32 -4.22 7.15
N ILE A 289 1.41 -3.69 6.32
CA ILE A 289 1.00 -4.33 5.06
C ILE A 289 2.20 -4.34 4.09
N ILE A 290 2.84 -3.18 3.88
CA ILE A 290 4.02 -3.06 3.02
C ILE A 290 5.18 -3.94 3.54
N GLU A 291 5.37 -4.00 4.86
CA GLU A 291 6.36 -4.86 5.51
C GLU A 291 6.12 -6.35 5.17
N CYS A 292 4.86 -6.80 5.21
CA CYS A 292 4.50 -8.16 4.84
C CYS A 292 4.83 -8.46 3.37
N GLU A 293 4.53 -7.51 2.47
CA GLU A 293 4.84 -7.64 1.04
C GLU A 293 6.35 -7.68 0.77
N LEU A 294 7.13 -6.83 1.44
CA LEU A 294 8.60 -6.84 1.33
C LEU A 294 9.20 -8.14 1.90
N ASN A 295 8.69 -8.66 3.02
CA ASN A 295 9.11 -9.95 3.57
C ASN A 295 8.80 -11.10 2.62
N GLN A 296 7.66 -11.06 1.93
CA GLN A 296 7.33 -12.04 0.90
C GLN A 296 8.28 -11.91 -0.30
N MET A 297 8.57 -10.67 -0.71
CA MET A 297 9.52 -10.36 -1.78
C MET A 297 10.92 -10.93 -1.51
N LEU A 298 11.45 -10.80 -0.29
CA LEU A 298 12.73 -11.39 0.10
C LEU A 298 12.78 -12.90 -0.19
N LYS A 299 11.73 -13.63 0.23
CA LYS A 299 11.62 -15.08 0.03
C LYS A 299 11.54 -15.45 -1.44
N ASP A 300 10.84 -14.65 -2.24
CA ASP A 300 10.66 -14.91 -3.66
C ASP A 300 11.92 -14.58 -4.47
N ILE A 301 12.60 -13.48 -4.15
CA ILE A 301 13.90 -13.12 -4.75
C ILE A 301 14.93 -14.22 -4.50
N GLU A 302 15.05 -14.74 -3.29
CA GLU A 302 15.99 -15.82 -2.96
C GLU A 302 15.75 -17.06 -3.87
N LYS A 303 14.49 -17.47 -4.02
CA LYS A 303 14.11 -18.58 -4.90
C LYS A 303 14.42 -18.31 -6.38
N ILE A 304 14.15 -17.09 -6.85
CA ILE A 304 14.43 -16.70 -8.25
C ILE A 304 15.94 -16.71 -8.48
N ILE A 305 16.74 -16.16 -7.57
CA ILE A 305 18.22 -16.14 -7.63
C ILE A 305 18.79 -17.55 -7.70
N ASP A 306 18.34 -18.45 -6.82
CA ASP A 306 18.81 -19.83 -6.81
C ASP A 306 18.44 -20.59 -8.08
N SER A 307 17.22 -20.38 -8.57
CA SER A 307 16.74 -20.98 -9.82
C SER A 307 17.50 -20.45 -11.03
N PHE A 308 17.79 -19.14 -11.07
CA PHE A 308 18.62 -18.50 -12.09
C PHE A 308 20.04 -19.07 -12.10
N LYS A 309 20.70 -19.13 -10.93
CA LYS A 309 22.05 -19.72 -10.78
C LYS A 309 22.08 -21.19 -11.19
N SER A 310 21.07 -21.96 -10.83
CA SER A 310 20.95 -23.37 -11.21
C SER A 310 20.79 -23.55 -12.73
N CYS A 311 19.96 -22.72 -13.37
CA CYS A 311 19.80 -22.69 -14.82
C CYS A 311 21.12 -22.31 -15.53
N MET A 312 21.81 -21.28 -15.04
CA MET A 312 23.11 -20.85 -15.55
C MET A 312 24.15 -21.98 -15.49
N LYS A 313 24.25 -22.68 -14.35
CA LYS A 313 25.14 -23.83 -14.18
C LYS A 313 24.83 -24.96 -15.17
N LYS A 314 23.56 -25.27 -15.40
CA LYS A 314 23.14 -26.29 -16.39
C LYS A 314 23.56 -25.91 -17.80
N LEU A 315 23.40 -24.64 -18.17
CA LEU A 315 23.86 -24.12 -19.48
C LEU A 315 25.38 -24.22 -19.63
N HIS A 316 26.14 -23.87 -18.59
CA HIS A 316 27.60 -24.05 -18.60
C HIS A 316 27.99 -25.50 -18.83
N ILE A 317 27.37 -26.46 -18.12
CA ILE A 317 27.68 -27.89 -18.30
C ILE A 317 27.31 -28.36 -19.72
N LEU A 318 26.19 -27.87 -20.27
CA LEU A 318 25.71 -28.26 -21.58
C LEU A 318 26.60 -27.73 -22.72
N ILE A 319 27.14 -26.52 -22.55
CA ILE A 319 27.94 -25.81 -23.56
C ILE A 319 29.44 -26.05 -23.39
N SER A 320 29.90 -26.32 -22.16
CA SER A 320 31.30 -26.63 -21.87
C SER A 320 31.75 -27.84 -22.69
N ASP A 321 32.95 -27.74 -23.26
CA ASP A 321 33.64 -28.82 -23.97
C ASP A 321 32.99 -29.29 -25.29
N ARG A 322 31.95 -28.59 -25.79
CA ARG A 322 31.31 -28.90 -27.08
C ARG A 322 31.56 -27.78 -28.11
N PRO A 323 32.16 -28.09 -29.28
CA PRO A 323 32.39 -27.09 -30.33
C PRO A 323 31.09 -26.61 -30.99
N ALA A 324 30.02 -27.41 -30.94
CA ALA A 324 28.68 -27.05 -31.37
C ALA A 324 27.64 -27.80 -30.54
N VAL A 325 26.59 -27.11 -30.11
CA VAL A 325 25.47 -27.70 -29.37
C VAL A 325 24.19 -27.52 -30.17
N PRO A 326 23.35 -28.57 -30.33
CA PRO A 326 22.07 -28.45 -31.02
C PRO A 326 21.16 -27.38 -30.39
N SER A 327 20.55 -26.54 -31.22
CA SER A 327 19.66 -25.46 -30.76
C SER A 327 18.52 -25.92 -29.86
N ASN A 328 17.96 -27.11 -30.14
CA ASN A 328 16.88 -27.70 -29.35
C ASN A 328 17.29 -28.07 -27.92
N GLU A 329 18.59 -28.22 -27.64
CA GLU A 329 19.11 -28.48 -26.29
C GLU A 329 19.34 -27.18 -25.51
N VAL A 330 19.85 -26.13 -26.17
CA VAL A 330 20.28 -24.88 -25.50
C VAL A 330 19.18 -23.82 -25.42
N TYR A 331 18.29 -23.73 -26.42
CA TYR A 331 17.24 -22.70 -26.48
C TYR A 331 16.29 -22.73 -25.27
N PRO A 332 15.83 -23.89 -24.78
CA PRO A 332 14.99 -23.93 -23.58
C PRO A 332 15.67 -23.28 -22.36
N GLY A 333 16.98 -23.46 -22.19
CA GLY A 333 17.73 -22.84 -21.11
C GLY A 333 17.85 -21.32 -21.26
N PHE A 334 18.11 -20.82 -22.47
CA PHE A 334 18.16 -19.37 -22.72
C PHE A 334 16.80 -18.70 -22.51
N LEU A 335 15.71 -19.31 -22.99
CA LEU A 335 14.36 -18.82 -22.73
C LEU A 335 14.05 -18.80 -21.23
N GLN A 336 14.50 -19.82 -20.49
CA GLN A 336 14.34 -19.87 -19.04
C GLN A 336 15.12 -18.76 -18.33
N LEU A 337 16.35 -18.46 -18.75
CA LEU A 337 17.11 -17.30 -18.22
C LEU A 337 16.38 -15.97 -18.48
N ALA A 338 15.78 -15.80 -19.66
CA ALA A 338 15.01 -14.60 -19.98
C ALA A 338 13.76 -14.45 -19.11
N ASN A 339 13.09 -15.56 -18.77
CA ASN A 339 11.93 -15.52 -17.87
C ASN A 339 12.33 -15.12 -16.44
N TYR A 340 13.45 -15.64 -15.91
CA TYR A 340 13.97 -15.19 -14.61
C TYR A 340 14.39 -13.72 -14.64
N TRP A 341 14.98 -13.26 -15.75
CA TRP A 341 15.30 -11.85 -15.92
C TRP A 341 14.06 -10.95 -15.87
N THR A 342 12.99 -11.36 -16.57
CA THR A 342 11.69 -10.67 -16.50
C THR A 342 11.17 -10.66 -15.06
N SER A 343 11.30 -11.78 -14.33
CA SER A 343 10.89 -11.85 -12.92
C SER A 343 11.69 -10.88 -12.04
N PHE A 344 13.00 -10.72 -12.25
CA PHE A 344 13.78 -9.70 -11.53
C PHE A 344 13.34 -8.27 -11.88
N GLN A 345 13.01 -7.99 -13.13
CA GLN A 345 12.47 -6.68 -13.53
C GLN A 345 11.13 -6.40 -12.84
N ASP A 346 10.26 -7.40 -12.75
CA ASP A 346 8.98 -7.30 -12.06
C ASP A 346 9.14 -6.99 -10.57
N GLU A 347 10.07 -7.68 -9.88
CA GLU A 347 10.40 -7.37 -8.48
C GLU A 347 10.94 -5.95 -8.31
N MET A 348 11.80 -5.49 -9.22
CA MET A 348 12.35 -4.12 -9.17
C MET A 348 11.28 -3.05 -9.31
N VAL A 349 10.35 -3.24 -10.26
CA VAL A 349 9.24 -2.31 -10.46
C VAL A 349 8.31 -2.32 -9.24
N PHE A 350 8.01 -3.51 -8.71
CA PHE A 350 7.15 -3.62 -7.53
C PHE A 350 7.80 -2.98 -6.29
N LEU A 351 9.08 -3.23 -6.03
CA LEU A 351 9.84 -2.55 -4.97
C LEU A 351 9.76 -1.01 -5.12
N SER A 352 9.93 -0.49 -6.34
CA SER A 352 9.81 0.96 -6.59
C SER A 352 8.43 1.51 -6.24
N VAL A 353 7.35 0.76 -6.50
CA VAL A 353 5.98 1.14 -6.11
C VAL A 353 5.80 1.14 -4.60
N LEU A 354 6.32 0.13 -3.89
CA LEU A 354 6.27 0.08 -2.43
C LEU A 354 7.02 1.26 -1.81
N THR A 355 8.22 1.57 -2.30
CA THR A 355 8.99 2.74 -1.86
C THR A 355 8.26 4.06 -2.15
N SER A 356 7.64 4.21 -3.34
CA SER A 356 6.84 5.40 -3.67
C SER A 356 5.59 5.52 -2.79
N THR A 357 4.97 4.40 -2.45
CA THR A 357 3.80 4.32 -1.56
C THR A 357 4.20 4.79 -0.17
N LEU A 358 5.29 4.26 0.39
CA LEU A 358 5.87 4.72 1.66
C LEU A 358 6.11 6.24 1.66
N ASN A 359 6.84 6.75 0.65
CA ASN A 359 7.18 8.17 0.56
C ASN A 359 5.93 9.06 0.55
N THR A 360 4.85 8.59 -0.07
CA THR A 360 3.58 9.33 -0.13
C THR A 360 2.82 9.23 1.19
N LEU A 361 2.72 8.04 1.80
CA LEU A 361 2.10 7.86 3.12
C LEU A 361 2.77 8.74 4.18
N GLN A 362 4.10 8.86 4.15
CA GLN A 362 4.87 9.75 5.02
C GLN A 362 4.43 11.21 4.91
N THR A 363 3.93 11.68 3.76
CA THR A 363 3.43 13.07 3.62
C THR A 363 2.20 13.35 4.47
N TYR A 364 1.44 12.32 4.82
CA TYR A 364 0.21 12.40 5.61
C TYR A 364 0.40 11.97 7.07
N PHE A 365 1.62 11.57 7.45
CA PHE A 365 1.92 11.13 8.80
C PHE A 365 2.12 12.33 9.73
N VAL A 366 1.43 12.33 10.87
CA VAL A 366 1.50 13.40 11.88
C VAL A 366 2.92 13.62 12.42
N GLY A 367 3.73 12.56 12.45
CA GLY A 367 5.14 12.64 12.86
C GLY A 367 6.05 13.38 11.88
N ARG A 368 5.58 13.72 10.67
CA ARG A 368 6.33 14.54 9.71
C ARG A 368 6.13 16.04 9.94
N GLN A 369 4.90 16.46 10.27
CA GLN A 369 4.62 17.86 10.55
C GLN A 369 5.12 18.29 11.93
N LEU A 370 5.29 17.34 12.86
CA LEU A 370 5.74 17.56 14.25
C LEU A 370 5.10 18.81 14.87
N LYS A 371 3.75 18.90 14.78
CA LYS A 371 2.98 20.02 15.35
C LYS A 371 3.41 20.34 16.79
N TRP A 372 3.79 19.30 17.54
CA TRP A 372 4.45 19.42 18.83
C TRP A 372 5.80 18.68 18.83
N THR A 373 6.82 19.32 19.40
CA THR A 373 8.12 18.68 19.63
C THR A 373 8.01 17.66 20.77
N LYS A 374 8.95 16.71 20.81
CA LYS A 374 9.07 15.77 21.93
C LYS A 374 9.16 16.54 23.26
N GLU A 375 10.03 17.53 23.35
CA GLU A 375 10.18 18.36 24.55
C GLU A 375 8.87 19.04 24.99
N GLN A 376 8.08 19.57 24.04
CA GLN A 376 6.78 20.20 24.35
C GLN A 376 5.80 19.19 24.93
N MET A 377 5.70 17.99 24.36
CA MET A 377 4.81 16.95 24.87
C MET A 377 5.25 16.46 26.25
N TYR A 378 6.56 16.32 26.47
CA TYR A 378 7.13 15.82 27.71
C TYR A 378 7.04 16.80 28.89
N ASN A 379 6.71 18.07 28.65
CA ASN A 379 6.27 18.99 29.70
C ASN A 379 4.97 18.54 30.37
N PHE A 380 4.16 17.74 29.66
CA PHE A 380 2.84 17.31 30.09
C PHE A 380 2.78 15.84 30.52
N ILE A 381 3.75 15.02 30.09
CA ILE A 381 3.82 13.60 30.38
C ILE A 381 5.27 13.15 30.58
N SER A 382 5.53 12.33 31.60
CA SER A 382 6.84 11.73 31.83
C SER A 382 6.99 10.39 31.10
N ASP A 383 8.23 9.94 30.84
CA ASP A 383 8.50 8.64 30.19
C ASP A 383 7.82 7.46 30.89
N LYS A 384 7.68 7.52 32.23
CA LYS A 384 7.05 6.45 33.03
C LYS A 384 5.53 6.40 32.88
N GLU A 385 4.91 7.46 32.40
CA GLU A 385 3.46 7.55 32.17
C GLU A 385 3.08 7.16 30.73
N VAL A 386 4.06 7.10 29.82
CA VAL A 386 3.85 6.61 28.46
C VAL A 386 3.75 5.09 28.51
N ILE A 387 2.62 4.55 28.04
CA ILE A 387 2.37 3.11 28.01
C ILE A 387 2.37 2.70 26.55
N PHE A 388 3.41 1.98 26.14
CA PHE A 388 3.45 1.34 24.83
C PHE A 388 2.47 0.19 24.79
N ASP A 389 1.99 -0.14 23.60
CA ASP A 389 0.96 -1.15 23.44
C ASP A 389 1.44 -2.55 23.87
N GLU A 390 2.73 -2.85 23.69
CA GLU A 390 3.38 -4.07 24.16
C GLU A 390 3.52 -4.14 25.69
N ASP A 391 3.58 -2.99 26.36
CA ASP A 391 3.73 -2.88 27.82
C ASP A 391 2.38 -2.78 28.55
N ARG A 392 1.26 -2.83 27.82
CA ARG A 392 -0.07 -2.74 28.43
C ARG A 392 -0.29 -3.94 29.35
N LYS A 393 -0.78 -3.63 30.56
CA LYS A 393 -1.06 -4.64 31.59
C LYS A 393 -2.04 -5.69 31.05
N HIS A 394 -1.62 -6.95 31.10
CA HIS A 394 -2.52 -8.09 30.96
C HIS A 394 -3.31 -8.30 32.25
N HIS A 395 -4.61 -8.38 32.11
CA HIS A 395 -5.55 -8.60 33.20
C HIS A 395 -5.91 -10.08 33.29
N ASP A 396 -6.32 -10.48 34.49
CA ASP A 396 -6.88 -11.82 34.71
C ASP A 396 -8.17 -12.00 33.87
N PRO A 397 -8.53 -13.25 33.53
CA PRO A 397 -9.79 -13.57 32.87
C PRO A 397 -10.99 -12.87 33.49
N LEU A 398 -11.84 -12.26 32.66
CA LEU A 398 -13.06 -11.59 33.10
C LEU A 398 -13.95 -12.55 33.91
N SER A 399 -14.32 -12.14 35.12
CA SER A 399 -15.30 -12.86 35.92
C SER A 399 -16.73 -12.60 35.42
N GLU A 400 -17.68 -13.45 35.80
CA GLU A 400 -19.10 -13.33 35.40
C GLU A 400 -19.71 -11.96 35.74
N GLU A 401 -19.25 -11.31 36.81
CA GLU A 401 -19.73 -9.98 37.23
C GLU A 401 -19.48 -8.92 36.16
N TYR A 402 -18.32 -8.95 35.51
CA TYR A 402 -17.93 -7.98 34.47
C TYR A 402 -18.57 -8.30 33.12
N CYS A 403 -19.03 -9.53 32.92
CA CYS A 403 -19.69 -9.97 31.69
C CYS A 403 -21.20 -9.62 31.68
N GLY A 404 -21.77 -9.33 32.86
CA GLY A 404 -23.18 -9.00 33.06
C GLY A 404 -24.14 -9.94 32.33
N GLY A 405 -23.89 -11.25 32.43
CA GLY A 405 -24.71 -12.31 31.84
C GLY A 405 -24.43 -12.63 30.37
N HIS A 406 -23.52 -11.93 29.70
CA HIS A 406 -23.08 -12.25 28.34
C HIS A 406 -22.02 -13.35 28.34
N GLN A 407 -21.93 -14.09 27.23
CA GLN A 407 -20.91 -15.12 27.06
C GLN A 407 -19.54 -14.46 26.87
N CYS A 408 -18.56 -14.85 27.68
CA CYS A 408 -17.16 -14.48 27.53
C CYS A 408 -16.38 -15.61 26.85
N VAL A 409 -15.59 -15.28 25.82
CA VAL A 409 -14.77 -16.22 25.05
C VAL A 409 -13.30 -15.91 25.29
N PHE A 410 -12.51 -16.94 25.61
CA PHE A 410 -11.09 -16.80 25.92
C PHE A 410 -10.22 -17.40 24.81
N PRO A 411 -9.22 -16.68 24.26
CA PRO A 411 -8.38 -17.14 23.15
C PRO A 411 -7.67 -18.48 23.40
N HIS A 412 -7.40 -18.82 24.66
CA HIS A 412 -6.61 -19.99 25.04
C HIS A 412 -7.45 -21.17 25.61
N SER A 413 -8.77 -21.12 25.47
CA SER A 413 -9.66 -22.12 26.09
C SER A 413 -9.88 -23.41 25.25
N SER A 414 -9.37 -23.48 24.02
CA SER A 414 -9.43 -24.68 23.17
C SER A 414 -8.10 -24.94 22.46
N SER A 415 -7.76 -26.21 22.23
CA SER A 415 -6.57 -26.70 21.51
C SER A 415 -6.55 -26.39 20.01
N GLU A 416 -7.46 -25.54 19.54
CA GLU A 416 -7.54 -25.02 18.17
C GLU A 416 -7.41 -23.50 18.28
N GLU A 417 -6.50 -22.90 17.51
CA GLU A 417 -6.39 -21.44 17.37
C GLU A 417 -7.73 -20.91 16.84
N ILE A 418 -8.62 -20.48 17.74
CA ILE A 418 -9.86 -19.82 17.33
C ILE A 418 -9.44 -18.51 16.68
N ASN A 419 -9.65 -18.39 15.38
CA ASN A 419 -9.54 -17.12 14.68
C ASN A 419 -10.69 -16.22 15.14
N LEU A 420 -10.47 -15.50 16.24
CA LEU A 420 -11.44 -14.60 16.83
C LEU A 420 -11.60 -13.40 15.91
N ASN A 421 -12.68 -13.35 15.14
CA ASN A 421 -13.08 -12.16 14.40
C ASN A 421 -13.60 -11.08 15.36
N ILE A 422 -12.68 -10.40 16.04
CA ILE A 422 -12.97 -9.34 17.01
C ILE A 422 -13.37 -8.07 16.26
N GLU A 423 -14.54 -7.53 16.57
CA GLU A 423 -15.02 -6.27 16.02
C GLU A 423 -14.09 -5.10 16.42
N CYS A 424 -14.15 -4.02 15.64
CA CYS A 424 -13.31 -2.83 15.85
C CYS A 424 -11.80 -3.13 15.81
N GLU A 425 -11.38 -4.17 15.06
CA GLU A 425 -9.96 -4.46 14.78
C GLU A 425 -9.11 -4.64 16.06
N GLY A 426 -9.70 -5.19 17.12
CA GLY A 426 -9.00 -5.43 18.39
C GLY A 426 -8.85 -4.19 19.29
N PHE A 427 -9.51 -3.07 18.98
CA PHE A 427 -9.57 -1.91 19.87
C PHE A 427 -10.69 -2.02 20.91
N CYS A 428 -10.48 -1.41 22.07
CA CYS A 428 -11.45 -1.33 23.15
C CYS A 428 -12.71 -0.58 22.71
N ILE A 429 -13.83 -1.28 22.58
CA ILE A 429 -15.08 -0.66 22.14
C ILE A 429 -15.55 0.45 23.08
N TRP A 430 -15.38 0.25 24.40
CA TRP A 430 -15.76 1.25 25.40
C TRP A 430 -14.96 2.54 25.23
N SER A 431 -13.66 2.47 24.91
CA SER A 431 -12.84 3.67 24.68
C SER A 431 -13.29 4.43 23.43
N LEU A 432 -13.66 3.72 22.36
CA LEU A 432 -14.20 4.33 21.14
C LEU A 432 -15.46 5.13 21.43
N VAL A 433 -16.37 4.60 22.24
CA VAL A 433 -17.62 5.28 22.60
C VAL A 433 -17.35 6.41 23.60
N ARG A 434 -16.69 6.11 24.72
CA ARG A 434 -16.49 7.04 25.84
C ARG A 434 -15.63 8.24 25.48
N TYR A 435 -14.57 8.01 24.71
CA TYR A 435 -13.61 9.04 24.30
C TYR A 435 -13.81 9.51 22.86
N GLN A 436 -14.99 9.23 22.30
CA GLN A 436 -15.43 9.70 20.99
C GLN A 436 -14.46 9.38 19.84
N GLY A 437 -13.90 8.16 19.84
CA GLY A 437 -13.08 7.64 18.75
C GLY A 437 -11.60 7.43 19.10
N LEU A 438 -11.23 7.47 20.39
CA LEU A 438 -9.86 7.14 20.80
C LEU A 438 -9.60 5.63 20.65
N LEU A 439 -8.61 5.30 19.83
CA LEU A 439 -8.16 3.93 19.58
C LEU A 439 -7.21 3.48 20.70
N VAL A 440 -7.76 2.81 21.72
CA VAL A 440 -6.98 2.15 22.79
C VAL A 440 -7.02 0.65 22.53
N PRO A 441 -5.87 -0.04 22.40
CA PRO A 441 -5.86 -1.49 22.23
C PRO A 441 -6.60 -2.19 23.35
N ALA A 442 -7.35 -3.22 22.98
CA ALA A 442 -7.97 -4.11 23.96
C ALA A 442 -6.95 -5.11 24.49
N ASP A 443 -7.21 -5.60 25.70
CA ASP A 443 -6.51 -6.76 26.23
C ASP A 443 -7.33 -8.00 25.90
N ILE A 444 -6.91 -8.77 24.90
CA ILE A 444 -7.64 -9.97 24.47
C ILE A 444 -7.51 -11.13 25.47
N HIS A 445 -6.50 -11.10 26.35
CA HIS A 445 -6.22 -12.18 27.29
C HIS A 445 -7.26 -12.26 28.41
N MET A 446 -7.86 -11.13 28.78
CA MET A 446 -8.99 -11.08 29.71
C MET A 446 -10.30 -11.63 29.13
N GLY A 447 -10.32 -11.97 27.84
CA GLY A 447 -11.49 -12.51 27.15
C GLY A 447 -12.30 -11.45 26.40
N VAL A 448 -13.07 -11.92 25.41
CA VAL A 448 -13.92 -11.09 24.56
C VAL A 448 -15.39 -11.40 24.82
N LEU A 449 -16.23 -10.36 24.85
CA LEU A 449 -17.67 -10.52 25.07
C LEU A 449 -18.40 -10.79 23.76
N LEU A 450 -19.21 -11.85 23.74
CA LEU A 450 -20.10 -12.18 22.64
C LEU A 450 -21.48 -11.54 22.89
N LEU A 451 -21.87 -10.60 22.03
CA LEU A 451 -23.13 -9.87 22.17
C LEU A 451 -24.19 -10.36 21.16
N PRO A 452 -25.41 -10.72 21.62
CA PRO A 452 -26.54 -10.98 20.75
C PRO A 452 -27.11 -9.68 20.12
N PRO A 453 -27.90 -9.77 19.04
CA PRO A 453 -28.34 -10.98 18.34
C PRO A 453 -27.34 -11.50 17.28
N ASP A 454 -26.39 -10.66 16.85
CA ASP A 454 -25.49 -10.98 15.73
C ASP A 454 -24.27 -11.82 16.13
N ASN A 455 -24.14 -12.19 17.42
CA ASN A 455 -23.00 -12.91 17.99
C ASN A 455 -21.66 -12.26 17.64
N LYS A 456 -21.61 -10.94 17.81
CA LYS A 456 -20.41 -10.14 17.56
C LYS A 456 -19.48 -10.15 18.78
N MET A 457 -18.18 -10.27 18.53
CA MET A 457 -17.16 -10.32 19.58
C MET A 457 -16.55 -8.95 19.80
N TYR A 458 -16.63 -8.44 21.03
CA TYR A 458 -16.09 -7.15 21.42
C TYR A 458 -15.04 -7.30 22.52
N ALA A 459 -13.95 -6.54 22.41
CA ALA A 459 -12.83 -6.56 23.33
C ALA A 459 -12.72 -5.24 24.11
N PHE A 460 -12.09 -5.30 25.28
CA PHE A 460 -11.99 -4.18 26.23
C PHE A 460 -10.55 -4.02 26.73
N SER A 461 -10.18 -2.79 27.10
CA SER A 461 -8.84 -2.49 27.63
C SER A 461 -8.69 -2.77 29.12
N THR A 462 -9.80 -2.77 29.87
CA THR A 462 -9.82 -3.08 31.31
C THR A 462 -11.15 -3.77 31.69
N PRO A 463 -11.19 -4.52 32.81
CA PRO A 463 -12.43 -5.09 33.33
C PRO A 463 -13.51 -4.02 33.60
N GLU A 464 -13.13 -2.86 34.13
CA GLU A 464 -14.06 -1.76 34.41
C GLU A 464 -14.73 -1.25 33.13
N ALA A 465 -13.98 -1.14 32.04
CA ALA A 465 -14.52 -0.76 30.73
C ALA A 465 -15.55 -1.78 30.22
N ALA A 466 -15.32 -3.08 30.44
CA ALA A 466 -16.30 -4.11 30.12
C ALA A 466 -17.57 -3.97 30.97
N LYS A 467 -17.42 -3.82 32.28
CA LYS A 467 -18.55 -3.66 33.21
C LYS A 467 -19.40 -2.43 32.90
N GLU A 468 -18.78 -1.27 32.68
CA GLU A 468 -19.49 -0.05 32.30
C GLU A 468 -20.21 -0.20 30.95
N PHE A 469 -19.58 -0.87 29.98
CA PHE A 469 -20.21 -1.12 28.69
C PHE A 469 -21.44 -2.02 28.82
N VAL A 470 -21.37 -3.07 29.63
CA VAL A 470 -22.50 -3.99 29.83
C VAL A 470 -23.68 -3.31 30.51
N MET A 471 -23.43 -2.34 31.40
CA MET A 471 -24.50 -1.56 32.04
C MET A 471 -25.30 -0.69 31.06
N GLU A 472 -24.71 -0.26 29.94
CA GLU A 472 -25.36 0.59 28.92
C GLU A 472 -25.25 0.03 27.49
N THR A 473 -25.32 -1.30 27.32
CA THR A 473 -24.96 -1.97 26.04
C THR A 473 -25.71 -1.42 24.82
N GLU A 474 -27.04 -1.32 24.85
CA GLU A 474 -27.83 -0.83 23.70
C GLU A 474 -27.44 0.60 23.30
N LYS A 475 -27.23 1.47 24.28
CA LYS A 475 -26.83 2.86 24.07
C LYS A 475 -25.43 2.92 23.48
N MET A 476 -24.47 2.18 24.04
CA MET A 476 -23.10 2.15 23.55
C MET A 476 -22.98 1.57 22.14
N VAL A 477 -23.72 0.49 21.82
CA VAL A 477 -23.76 -0.10 20.47
C VAL A 477 -24.36 0.88 19.45
N ASN A 478 -25.39 1.64 19.82
CA ASN A 478 -25.96 2.66 18.94
C ASN A 478 -25.00 3.84 18.71
N PHE A 479 -24.31 4.31 19.75
CA PHE A 479 -23.26 5.32 19.61
C PHE A 479 -22.08 4.81 18.77
N MET A 480 -21.73 3.53 18.91
CA MET A 480 -20.68 2.89 18.13
C MET A 480 -21.02 2.86 16.64
N LYS A 481 -22.27 2.55 16.25
CA LYS A 481 -22.66 2.62 14.83
C LYS A 481 -22.42 4.01 14.23
N ILE A 482 -22.65 5.07 15.01
CA ILE A 482 -22.40 6.47 14.61
C ILE A 482 -20.89 6.77 14.58
N GLN A 483 -20.11 6.30 15.55
CA GLN A 483 -18.66 6.48 15.67
C GLN A 483 -17.88 5.69 14.60
N VAL A 484 -18.24 4.45 14.35
CA VAL A 484 -17.70 3.60 13.27
C VAL A 484 -18.02 4.27 11.93
N LEU A 485 -19.18 4.88 11.72
CA LEU A 485 -19.41 5.67 10.50
C LEU A 485 -18.49 6.92 10.38
N ARG A 486 -18.00 7.46 11.51
CA ARG A 486 -17.03 8.57 11.56
C ARG A 486 -15.57 8.12 11.33
N SER A 487 -15.18 6.95 11.86
CA SER A 487 -13.80 6.41 11.76
C SER A 487 -13.60 5.43 10.60
N THR A 488 -14.68 4.82 10.11
CA THR A 488 -14.73 3.80 9.04
C THR A 488 -15.20 4.42 7.73
N VAL A 489 -14.79 5.66 7.50
CA VAL A 489 -14.55 6.09 6.13
C VAL A 489 -13.34 5.26 5.67
N VAL A 490 -13.62 4.04 5.17
CA VAL A 490 -12.71 3.03 4.60
C VAL A 490 -12.06 2.05 5.59
N SER A 491 -12.75 0.94 5.88
CA SER A 491 -12.11 -0.39 5.99
C SER A 491 -13.18 -1.49 6.05
N LYS A 492 -13.64 -1.96 4.88
CA LYS A 492 -14.36 -3.24 4.77
C LYS A 492 -13.76 -4.19 3.73
N GLN A 493 -12.55 -3.93 3.22
CA GLN A 493 -12.00 -4.68 2.09
C GLN A 493 -10.65 -5.38 2.29
N TYR A 494 -10.01 -5.31 3.46
CA TYR A 494 -8.67 -5.91 3.63
C TYR A 494 -8.53 -7.00 4.70
N CYS A 495 -9.63 -7.50 5.28
CA CYS A 495 -9.63 -8.69 6.14
C CYS A 495 -10.64 -9.73 5.64
N THR A 496 -10.42 -10.21 4.42
CA THR A 496 -10.75 -11.60 4.05
C THR A 496 -9.61 -12.10 3.18
N GLN A 497 -8.56 -12.58 3.82
CA GLN A 497 -7.78 -13.74 3.40
C GLN A 497 -7.20 -14.40 4.64
#